data_AF-R7A627-F1
#
_entry.id   AF-R7A627-F1
#
_cell.length_a   1.000
_cell.length_b   1.000
_cell.length_c   1.000
_cell.angle_alpha   90.00
_cell.angle_beta   90.00
_cell.angle_gamma   90.00
#
_symmetry.space_group_name_H-M   'P 1'
#
loop_
_entity.id
_entity.type
_entity.pdbx_description
1 polymer ?
#
loop_
_entity_poly.entity_id
_entity_poly.type
_entity_poly.pdbx_seq_one_letter_code
_entity_poly.pdbx_strand_id
1 'polypeptide(L)'
;MMAYSLKGDKESVTIRVDGDGPAGQLVAVADARGNVKCYASHPVVELPLNAKGKLDVGGAVGRNGTLSVVKDLNLKEPYVGMVPLVSGEIAEDITSYYAVSEQIPTVCGLGVLVNPDLTVQAAGGYLVQLLPFADEACIQTLEDNVNRLPSVTQMLTSGMTAEQIAMALLEGLNPNLLDEAEVTYRCDCSRERTKGVLASLGKQDLEDIASKQEEIQVCCHFCNKVYSFTPQEVRELEK
;
A
#
# COMPACT_ATOMS: atom_id res chain seq x y z
N MET A 1 4.74 4.12 -5.38
CA MET A 1 6.22 3.99 -5.29
C MET A 1 6.68 2.58 -5.64
N MET A 2 6.45 1.56 -4.81
CA MET A 2 6.92 0.18 -5.07
C MET A 2 6.45 -0.40 -6.42
N ALA A 3 5.26 -0.05 -6.88
CA ALA A 3 4.71 -0.57 -8.14
C ALA A 3 5.44 -0.05 -9.40
N TYR A 4 6.17 1.07 -9.32
CA TYR A 4 6.89 1.61 -10.48
C TYR A 4 8.12 0.79 -10.87
N SER A 5 8.53 -0.20 -10.06
CA SER A 5 9.54 -1.18 -10.47
C SER A 5 8.98 -2.31 -11.34
N LEU A 6 7.64 -2.39 -11.49
CA LEU A 6 6.97 -3.37 -12.33
C LEU A 6 7.12 -2.99 -13.81
N LYS A 7 7.15 -3.99 -14.70
CA LYS A 7 7.40 -3.80 -16.13
C LYS A 7 6.18 -4.12 -17.00
N GLY A 8 5.29 -4.98 -16.51
CA GLY A 8 4.10 -5.41 -17.24
C GLY A 8 2.85 -4.63 -16.84
N ASP A 9 2.04 -4.20 -17.82
CA ASP A 9 0.77 -3.47 -17.59
C ASP A 9 -0.23 -4.21 -16.69
N LYS A 10 -0.14 -5.54 -16.61
CA LYS A 10 -1.03 -6.40 -15.80
C LYS A 10 -0.43 -6.78 -14.45
N GLU A 11 0.79 -6.34 -14.16
CA GLU A 11 1.46 -6.66 -12.91
C GLU A 11 0.92 -5.78 -11.79
N SER A 12 0.96 -6.31 -10.57
CA SER A 12 0.59 -5.57 -9.37
C SER A 12 1.45 -5.91 -8.17
N VAL A 13 1.51 -4.98 -7.23
CA VAL A 13 2.11 -5.20 -5.92
C VAL A 13 1.03 -5.05 -4.85
N THR A 14 0.97 -6.00 -3.93
CA THR A 14 0.12 -5.95 -2.75
C THR A 14 1.01 -5.89 -1.51
N ILE A 15 0.78 -4.89 -0.67
CA ILE A 15 1.37 -4.77 0.65
C ILE A 15 0.28 -5.13 1.66
N ARG A 16 0.57 -6.09 2.53
CA ARG A 16 -0.24 -6.43 3.68
C ARG A 16 0.56 -6.15 4.94
N VAL A 17 -0.02 -5.38 5.85
CA VAL A 17 0.53 -5.14 7.19
C VAL A 17 -0.44 -5.72 8.21
N ASP A 18 0.09 -6.56 9.09
CA ASP A 18 -0.68 -7.25 10.12
C ASP A 18 0.16 -7.24 11.39
N GLY A 19 -0.06 -6.22 12.24
CA GLY A 19 0.80 -5.92 13.39
C GLY A 19 0.16 -6.19 14.75
N ASP A 20 -1.02 -6.81 14.78
CA ASP A 20 -1.82 -7.04 15.99
C ASP A 20 -2.25 -5.75 16.72
N GLY A 21 -2.44 -4.66 15.96
CA GLY A 21 -2.97 -3.39 16.44
C GLY A 21 -4.48 -3.24 16.25
N PRO A 22 -5.10 -2.22 16.86
CA PRO A 22 -6.54 -1.97 16.78
C PRO A 22 -7.05 -1.68 15.36
N ALA A 23 -6.21 -1.21 14.43
CA ALA A 23 -6.58 -1.03 13.03
C ALA A 23 -6.83 -2.35 12.28
N GLY A 24 -6.43 -3.48 12.90
CA GLY A 24 -6.43 -4.78 12.27
C GLY A 24 -5.46 -4.82 11.08
N GLN A 25 -5.84 -5.56 10.04
CA GLN A 25 -5.01 -5.70 8.86
C GLN A 25 -5.13 -4.47 7.95
N LEU A 26 -3.99 -3.99 7.46
CA LEU A 26 -3.93 -2.99 6.40
C LEU A 26 -3.55 -3.66 5.09
N VAL A 27 -4.25 -3.32 4.00
CA VAL A 27 -3.93 -3.83 2.67
C VAL A 27 -3.91 -2.68 1.68
N ALA A 28 -2.83 -2.59 0.90
CA ALA A 28 -2.71 -1.67 -0.23
C ALA A 28 -2.28 -2.46 -1.47
N VAL A 29 -2.99 -2.25 -2.58
CA VAL A 29 -2.67 -2.85 -3.88
C VAL A 29 -2.41 -1.73 -4.86
N ALA A 30 -1.31 -1.82 -5.59
CA ALA A 30 -0.95 -0.88 -6.63
C ALA A 30 -0.64 -1.61 -7.95
N ASP A 31 -1.17 -1.10 -9.06
CA ASP A 31 -0.79 -1.58 -10.39
C ASP A 31 0.47 -0.90 -10.91
N ALA A 32 1.03 -1.42 -12.02
CA ALA A 32 2.24 -0.91 -12.65
C ALA A 32 2.18 0.58 -13.07
N ARG A 33 0.99 1.19 -13.11
CA ARG A 33 0.81 2.63 -13.40
C ARG A 33 0.67 3.48 -12.14
N GLY A 34 0.88 2.88 -10.97
CA GLY A 34 0.81 3.57 -9.68
C GLY A 34 -0.61 3.84 -9.17
N ASN A 35 -1.65 3.31 -9.80
CA ASN A 35 -3.01 3.46 -9.27
C ASN A 35 -3.20 2.53 -8.08
N VAL A 36 -3.89 3.01 -7.05
CA VAL A 36 -3.93 2.35 -5.74
C VAL A 36 -5.37 2.06 -5.32
N LYS A 37 -5.57 0.92 -4.67
CA LYS A 37 -6.74 0.64 -3.82
C LYS A 37 -6.24 0.13 -2.48
N CYS A 38 -6.90 0.51 -1.40
CA CYS A 38 -6.52 0.08 -0.06
C CYS A 38 -7.73 0.00 0.86
N TYR A 39 -7.56 -0.72 1.98
CA TYR A 39 -8.49 -0.69 3.10
C TYR A 39 -7.74 -1.03 4.41
N ALA A 40 -8.36 -0.63 5.52
CA ALA A 40 -8.02 -1.10 6.86
C ALA A 40 -9.20 -1.94 7.37
N SER A 41 -8.92 -3.04 8.08
CA SER A 41 -9.99 -3.87 8.66
C SER A 41 -10.88 -3.08 9.62
N HIS A 42 -10.27 -2.23 10.45
CA HIS A 42 -10.97 -1.33 11.35
C HIS A 42 -10.57 0.12 11.02
N PRO A 43 -11.35 0.83 10.19
CA PRO A 43 -10.99 2.18 9.75
C PRO A 43 -11.19 3.26 10.83
N VAL A 44 -11.94 2.96 11.88
CA VAL A 44 -12.20 3.90 12.99
C VAL A 44 -11.35 3.48 14.18
N VAL A 45 -10.19 4.13 14.33
CA VAL A 45 -9.25 3.93 15.43
C VAL A 45 -8.95 5.28 16.05
N GLU A 46 -9.26 5.42 17.35
CA GLU A 46 -8.98 6.63 18.10
C GLU A 46 -7.91 6.33 19.15
N LEU A 47 -6.75 6.96 18.98
CA LEU A 47 -5.64 6.88 19.91
C LEU A 47 -5.19 8.30 20.29
N PRO A 48 -4.68 8.49 21.52
CA PRO A 48 -4.01 9.74 21.86
C PRO A 48 -2.78 9.95 20.97
N LEU A 49 -2.33 11.20 20.87
CA LEU A 49 -1.08 11.51 20.18
C LEU A 49 0.10 10.80 20.86
N ASN A 50 1.09 10.41 20.08
CA ASN A 50 2.31 9.80 20.58
C ASN A 50 3.17 10.80 21.38
N ALA A 51 4.28 10.33 21.94
CA ALA A 51 5.19 11.14 22.75
C ALA A 51 5.79 12.37 22.01
N LYS A 52 5.74 12.41 20.68
CA LYS A 52 6.19 13.52 19.83
C LYS A 52 5.05 14.46 19.44
N GLY A 53 3.84 14.26 19.96
CA GLY A 53 2.65 15.04 19.62
C GLY A 53 2.12 14.75 18.20
N LYS A 54 2.43 13.60 17.63
CA LYS A 54 1.96 13.15 16.30
C LYS A 54 0.94 12.02 16.42
N LEU A 55 0.24 11.71 15.33
CA LEU A 55 -0.61 10.53 15.26
C LEU A 55 0.19 9.27 15.60
N ASP A 56 -0.37 8.40 16.44
CA ASP A 56 0.27 7.16 16.88
C ASP A 56 0.00 6.02 15.89
N VAL A 57 0.68 6.08 14.74
CA VAL A 57 0.53 5.08 13.66
C VAL A 57 1.00 3.71 14.15
N GLY A 58 2.17 3.62 14.78
CA GLY A 58 2.68 2.38 15.36
C GLY A 58 1.76 1.79 16.43
N GLY A 59 1.07 2.63 17.22
CA GLY A 59 0.02 2.18 18.14
C GLY A 59 -1.21 1.61 17.43
N ALA A 60 -1.63 2.21 16.31
CA ALA A 60 -2.79 1.77 15.54
C ALA A 60 -2.52 0.46 14.77
N VAL A 61 -1.35 0.36 14.15
CA VAL A 61 -0.90 -0.81 13.36
C VAL A 61 -0.51 -1.98 14.28
N GLY A 62 0.07 -1.66 15.43
CA GLY A 62 0.76 -2.63 16.27
C GLY A 62 2.17 -2.94 15.77
N ARG A 63 2.92 -3.70 16.58
CA ARG A 63 4.34 -4.02 16.33
C ARG A 63 4.62 -5.51 16.32
N ASN A 64 3.65 -6.33 16.71
CA ASN A 64 3.82 -7.76 16.89
C ASN A 64 3.22 -8.48 15.69
N GLY A 65 3.91 -8.40 14.56
CA GLY A 65 3.44 -9.06 13.37
C GLY A 65 4.34 -8.83 12.17
N THR A 66 3.76 -8.79 10.97
CA THR A 66 4.51 -8.85 9.72
C THR A 66 4.08 -7.81 8.70
N LEU A 67 5.04 -7.43 7.86
CA LEU A 67 4.81 -6.80 6.57
C LEU A 67 5.06 -7.84 5.48
N SER A 68 4.05 -8.08 4.64
CA SER A 68 4.12 -8.98 3.49
C SER A 68 3.96 -8.19 2.20
N VAL A 69 4.80 -8.47 1.22
CA VAL A 69 4.76 -7.87 -0.12
C VAL A 69 4.61 -8.99 -1.14
N VAL A 70 3.52 -8.94 -1.89
CA VAL A 70 3.20 -9.89 -2.96
C VAL A 70 3.31 -9.16 -4.28
N LYS A 71 4.20 -9.60 -5.16
CA LYS A 71 4.30 -9.12 -6.55
C LYS A 71 3.65 -10.15 -7.46
N ASP A 72 2.48 -9.82 -7.99
CA ASP A 72 1.86 -10.59 -9.05
C ASP A 72 2.45 -10.13 -10.39
N LEU A 73 3.39 -10.92 -10.90
CA LEU A 73 4.08 -10.67 -12.15
C LEU A 73 3.36 -11.29 -13.36
N ASN A 74 2.09 -11.70 -13.19
CA ASN A 74 1.33 -12.45 -14.19
C ASN A 74 2.09 -13.72 -14.68
N LEU A 75 2.87 -14.30 -13.76
CA LEU A 75 3.51 -15.60 -13.90
C LEU A 75 2.63 -16.68 -13.26
N LYS A 76 3.09 -17.93 -13.28
CA LYS A 76 2.35 -19.05 -12.67
C LYS A 76 2.15 -18.87 -11.17
N GLU A 77 3.16 -18.32 -10.49
CA GLU A 77 3.15 -18.08 -9.05
C GLU A 77 3.64 -16.65 -8.75
N PRO A 78 3.04 -15.95 -7.79
CA PRO A 78 3.49 -14.63 -7.40
C PRO A 78 4.79 -14.71 -6.59
N TYR A 79 5.59 -13.64 -6.63
CA TYR A 79 6.70 -13.49 -5.70
C TYR A 79 6.17 -12.97 -4.37
N VAL A 80 6.58 -13.59 -3.26
CA VAL A 80 6.14 -13.22 -1.91
C VAL A 80 7.35 -13.02 -1.03
N GLY A 81 7.50 -11.81 -0.48
CA GLY A 81 8.46 -11.50 0.56
C GLY A 81 7.74 -11.10 1.85
N MET A 82 8.28 -11.50 2.99
CA MET A 82 7.68 -11.24 4.31
C MET A 82 8.78 -10.95 5.32
N VAL A 83 8.59 -9.91 6.12
CA VAL A 83 9.49 -9.52 7.22
C VAL A 83 8.68 -9.22 8.48
N PRO A 84 9.25 -9.42 9.68
CA PRO A 84 8.63 -8.90 10.90
C PRO A 84 8.59 -7.37 10.87
N LEU A 85 7.59 -6.79 11.53
CA LEU A 85 7.54 -5.35 11.74
C LEU A 85 8.67 -4.90 12.66
N VAL A 86 9.22 -3.74 12.37
CA VAL A 86 10.28 -3.09 13.14
C VAL A 86 9.68 -2.04 14.07
N SER A 87 8.71 -1.26 13.59
CA SER A 87 8.13 -0.18 14.39
C SER A 87 6.63 0.02 14.24
N GLY A 88 6.02 -0.46 13.15
CA GLY A 88 4.61 -0.21 12.82
C GLY A 88 4.36 1.18 12.21
N GLU A 89 5.40 1.97 11.98
CA GLU A 89 5.31 3.30 11.35
C GLU A 89 5.31 3.23 9.80
N ILE A 90 5.21 2.03 9.23
CA ILE A 90 5.11 1.72 7.80
C ILE A 90 6.37 2.05 6.99
N ALA A 91 6.89 3.28 7.05
CA ALA A 91 8.06 3.70 6.29
C ALA A 91 9.31 2.90 6.69
N GLU A 92 9.56 2.78 8.00
CA GLU A 92 10.68 1.99 8.54
C GLU A 92 10.49 0.49 8.24
N ASP A 93 9.26 -0.01 8.28
CA ASP A 93 8.94 -1.40 7.97
C ASP A 93 9.18 -1.71 6.48
N ILE A 94 8.84 -0.79 5.57
CA ILE A 94 9.14 -0.88 4.14
C ILE A 94 10.66 -0.79 3.88
N THR A 95 11.36 0.11 4.56
CA THR A 95 12.83 0.18 4.50
C THR A 95 13.48 -1.14 4.93
N SER A 96 13.01 -1.72 6.04
CA SER A 96 13.46 -3.03 6.53
C SER A 96 13.18 -4.14 5.53
N TYR A 97 11.99 -4.15 4.92
CA TYR A 97 11.63 -5.10 3.87
C TYR A 97 12.62 -5.08 2.70
N TYR A 98 12.93 -3.90 2.16
CA TYR A 98 13.87 -3.81 1.05
C TYR A 98 15.28 -4.24 1.47
N ALA A 99 15.73 -3.86 2.66
CA ALA A 99 17.05 -4.24 3.16
C ALA A 99 17.19 -5.76 3.38
N VAL A 100 16.17 -6.41 3.96
CA VAL A 100 16.23 -7.82 4.37
C VAL A 100 15.76 -8.77 3.26
N SER A 101 14.62 -8.47 2.63
CA SER A 101 13.99 -9.37 1.64
C SER A 101 14.57 -9.18 0.24
N GLU A 102 14.84 -7.93 -0.16
CA GLU A 102 15.33 -7.61 -1.51
C GLU A 102 16.85 -7.38 -1.54
N GLN A 103 17.49 -7.25 -0.38
CA GLN A 103 18.92 -6.91 -0.25
C GLN A 103 19.29 -5.59 -0.96
N ILE A 104 18.37 -4.62 -0.91
CA ILE A 104 18.55 -3.29 -1.49
C ILE A 104 18.50 -2.26 -0.37
N PRO A 105 19.64 -1.64 0.01
CA PRO A 105 19.65 -0.54 0.96
C PRO A 105 18.72 0.58 0.47
N THR A 106 17.71 0.89 1.29
CA THR A 106 16.58 1.75 0.87
C THR A 106 16.19 2.71 1.98
N VAL A 107 16.06 3.98 1.64
CA VAL A 107 15.46 5.00 2.52
C VAL A 107 14.03 5.26 2.06
N CYS A 108 13.07 5.06 2.96
CA CYS A 108 11.68 5.38 2.74
C CYS A 108 11.25 6.52 3.67
N GLY A 109 10.72 7.59 3.09
CA GLY A 109 10.06 8.67 3.83
C GLY A 109 8.59 8.72 3.45
N LEU A 110 7.70 8.67 4.44
CA LEU A 110 6.25 8.81 4.24
C LEU A 110 5.70 9.89 5.16
N GLY A 111 4.66 10.58 4.72
CA GLY A 111 3.99 11.58 5.53
C GLY A 111 2.54 11.76 5.12
N VAL A 112 1.67 11.83 6.13
CA VAL A 112 0.26 12.21 5.98
C VAL A 112 -0.06 13.28 7.01
N LEU A 113 -0.70 14.35 6.57
CA LEU A 113 -1.22 15.42 7.39
C LEU A 113 -2.74 15.45 7.27
N VAL A 114 -3.42 15.38 8.40
CA VAL A 114 -4.87 15.32 8.50
C VAL A 114 -5.37 16.55 9.24
N ASN A 115 -6.43 17.16 8.71
CA ASN A 115 -7.10 18.31 9.29
C ASN A 115 -7.98 17.91 10.49
N PRO A 116 -8.40 18.86 11.35
CA PRO A 116 -9.33 18.59 12.44
C PRO A 116 -10.69 18.02 12.00
N ASP A 117 -11.10 18.25 10.75
CA ASP A 117 -12.33 17.69 10.15
C ASP A 117 -12.13 16.29 9.53
N LEU A 118 -10.98 15.67 9.80
CA LEU A 118 -10.57 14.35 9.30
C LEU A 118 -10.29 14.29 7.79
N THR A 119 -10.27 15.42 7.09
CA THR A 119 -9.84 15.46 5.69
C THR A 119 -8.31 15.39 5.57
N VAL A 120 -7.80 14.76 4.51
CA VAL A 120 -6.37 14.73 4.23
C VAL A 120 -5.95 16.08 3.65
N GLN A 121 -5.05 16.79 4.34
CA GLN A 121 -4.48 18.04 3.87
C GLN A 121 -3.33 17.80 2.89
N ALA A 122 -2.44 16.85 3.23
CA ALA A 122 -1.30 16.47 2.41
C ALA A 122 -0.92 15.02 2.66
N ALA A 123 -0.55 14.29 1.61
CA ALA A 123 -0.03 12.93 1.72
C ALA A 123 1.01 12.70 0.62
N GLY A 124 2.10 12.02 0.96
CA GLY A 124 3.15 11.71 0.00
C GLY A 124 4.36 11.05 0.66
N GLY A 125 5.44 10.98 -0.10
CA GLY A 125 6.66 10.34 0.34
C GLY A 125 7.67 10.16 -0.77
N TYR A 126 8.77 9.51 -0.43
CA TYR A 126 9.84 9.14 -1.35
C TYR A 126 10.40 7.77 -0.99
N LEU A 127 11.01 7.13 -1.98
CA LEU A 127 11.72 5.88 -1.85
C LEU A 127 13.03 6.02 -2.63
N VAL A 128 14.16 6.01 -1.92
CA VAL A 128 15.51 6.10 -2.52
C VAL A 128 16.25 4.81 -2.28
N GLN A 129 16.80 4.23 -3.34
CA GLN A 129 17.45 2.93 -3.30
C GLN A 129 18.89 3.04 -3.80
N LEU A 130 19.82 2.49 -3.03
CA LEU A 130 21.21 2.38 -3.45
C LEU A 130 21.36 1.13 -4.32
N LEU A 131 21.74 1.35 -5.57
CA LEU A 131 22.03 0.26 -6.50
C LEU A 131 23.40 -0.36 -6.19
N PRO A 132 23.65 -1.61 -6.64
CA PRO A 132 24.96 -2.23 -6.51
C PRO A 132 26.08 -1.31 -7.03
N PHE A 133 27.21 -1.33 -6.35
CA PHE A 133 28.42 -0.56 -6.70
C PHE A 133 28.29 0.97 -6.54
N ALA A 134 27.30 1.47 -5.80
CA ALA A 134 27.31 2.85 -5.32
C ALA A 134 28.57 3.09 -4.46
N ASP A 135 29.32 4.16 -4.75
CA ASP A 135 30.52 4.49 -4.01
C ASP A 135 30.19 5.11 -2.63
N GLU A 136 31.14 5.06 -1.70
CA GLU A 136 30.95 5.57 -0.34
C GLU A 136 30.62 7.08 -0.32
N ALA A 137 31.14 7.85 -1.28
CA ALA A 137 30.89 9.28 -1.39
C ALA A 137 29.42 9.58 -1.76
N CYS A 138 28.84 8.80 -2.66
CA CYS A 138 27.43 8.86 -3.03
C CYS A 138 26.53 8.52 -1.84
N ILE A 139 26.87 7.47 -1.09
CA ILE A 139 26.13 7.06 0.11
C ILE A 139 26.15 8.17 1.16
N GLN A 140 27.32 8.72 1.48
CA GLN A 140 27.46 9.81 2.46
C GLN A 140 26.66 11.05 2.05
N THR A 141 26.73 11.43 0.77
CA THR A 141 25.99 12.58 0.23
C THR A 141 24.49 12.39 0.40
N LEU A 142 23.98 11.19 0.10
CA LEU A 142 22.57 10.87 0.26
C LEU A 142 22.14 10.90 1.73
N GLU A 143 22.92 10.33 2.64
CA GLU A 143 22.64 10.34 4.07
C GLU A 143 22.58 11.78 4.63
N ASP A 144 23.54 12.63 4.25
CA ASP A 144 23.57 14.04 4.63
C ASP A 144 22.34 14.80 4.12
N ASN A 145 21.93 14.53 2.87
CA ASN A 145 20.73 15.13 2.28
C ASN A 145 19.46 14.69 3.03
N VAL A 146 19.29 13.39 3.28
CA VAL A 146 18.15 12.84 4.02
C VAL A 146 18.04 13.43 5.43
N ASN A 147 19.16 13.57 6.13
CA ASN A 147 19.20 14.11 7.49
C ASN A 147 18.93 15.63 7.55
N ARG A 148 19.24 16.37 6.48
CA ARG A 148 19.01 17.82 6.38
C ARG A 148 17.57 18.16 5.99
N LEU A 149 16.89 17.29 5.24
CA LEU A 149 15.56 17.57 4.74
C LEU A 149 14.52 17.60 5.88
N PRO A 150 13.54 18.52 5.80
CA PRO A 150 12.43 18.52 6.75
C PRO A 150 11.54 17.30 6.52
N SER A 151 10.58 17.08 7.43
CA SER A 151 9.64 15.97 7.28
C SER A 151 8.83 16.07 5.98
N VAL A 152 8.40 14.92 5.44
CA VAL A 152 7.62 14.86 4.19
C VAL A 152 6.40 15.78 4.24
N THR A 153 5.66 15.82 5.35
CA THR A 153 4.48 16.69 5.48
C THR A 153 4.85 18.18 5.45
N GLN A 154 6.01 18.57 5.99
CA GLN A 154 6.49 19.95 5.90
C GLN A 154 6.88 20.32 4.46
N MET A 155 7.56 19.43 3.73
CA MET A 155 7.87 19.65 2.31
C MET A 155 6.61 19.80 1.45
N LEU A 156 5.61 18.94 1.67
CA LEU A 156 4.36 19.01 0.92
C LEU A 156 3.56 20.27 1.25
N THR A 157 3.49 20.67 2.53
CA THR A 157 2.74 21.87 2.94
C THR A 157 3.44 23.17 2.58
N SER A 158 4.75 23.17 2.34
CA SER A 158 5.47 24.31 1.76
C SER A 158 5.30 24.41 0.23
N GLY A 159 4.58 23.47 -0.39
CA GLY A 159 4.28 23.46 -1.81
C GLY A 159 5.35 22.81 -2.68
N MET A 160 6.27 22.03 -2.10
CA MET A 160 7.25 21.30 -2.90
C MET A 160 6.58 20.22 -3.76
N THR A 161 6.96 20.16 -5.03
CA THR A 161 6.56 19.08 -5.94
C THR A 161 7.35 17.79 -5.66
N ALA A 162 6.86 16.65 -6.16
CA ALA A 162 7.58 15.38 -6.06
C ALA A 162 8.98 15.46 -6.72
N GLU A 163 9.08 16.15 -7.86
CA GLU A 163 10.35 16.43 -8.53
C GLU A 163 11.29 17.24 -7.63
N GLN A 164 10.81 18.34 -7.02
CA GLN A 164 11.63 19.16 -6.13
C GLN A 164 12.12 18.39 -4.90
N ILE A 165 11.29 17.53 -4.33
CA ILE A 165 11.68 16.65 -3.23
C ILE A 165 12.76 15.66 -3.70
N ALA A 166 12.60 15.03 -4.87
CA ALA A 166 13.58 14.12 -5.44
C ALA A 166 14.92 14.81 -5.74
N MET A 167 14.88 16.01 -6.34
CA MET A 167 16.08 16.80 -6.64
C MET A 167 16.82 17.24 -5.38
N ALA A 168 16.10 17.57 -4.31
CA ALA A 168 16.71 17.93 -3.03
C ALA A 168 17.31 16.71 -2.31
N LEU A 169 16.69 15.53 -2.42
CA LEU A 169 17.26 14.26 -1.91
C LEU A 169 18.57 13.89 -2.63
N LEU A 170 18.63 14.15 -3.93
CA LEU A 170 19.75 13.78 -4.81
C LEU A 170 20.69 14.97 -5.10
N GLU A 171 20.63 16.03 -4.30
CA GLU A 171 21.49 17.20 -4.46
C GLU A 171 22.97 16.77 -4.44
N GLY A 172 23.74 17.21 -5.44
CA GLY A 172 25.15 16.84 -5.59
C GLY A 172 25.41 15.54 -6.37
N LEU A 173 24.37 14.78 -6.72
CA LEU A 173 24.49 13.49 -7.43
C LEU A 173 24.10 13.56 -8.93
N ASN A 174 23.82 14.76 -9.45
CA ASN A 174 23.42 15.01 -10.84
C ASN A 174 22.29 14.07 -11.34
N PRO A 175 21.12 14.07 -10.67
CA PRO A 175 20.01 13.18 -11.01
C PRO A 175 19.45 13.47 -12.41
N ASN A 176 19.00 12.42 -13.09
CA ASN A 176 18.22 12.53 -14.33
C ASN A 176 16.76 12.20 -14.04
N LEU A 177 15.86 13.09 -14.42
CA LEU A 177 14.42 12.81 -14.41
C LEU A 177 14.11 11.85 -15.57
N LEU A 178 13.51 10.71 -15.25
CA LEU A 178 13.24 9.65 -16.23
C LEU A 178 11.79 9.64 -16.70
N ASP A 179 10.84 9.74 -15.76
CA ASP A 179 9.42 9.61 -16.05
C ASP A 179 8.56 10.30 -14.98
N GLU A 180 7.33 10.63 -15.34
CA GLU A 180 6.31 11.20 -14.48
C GLU A 180 4.96 10.55 -14.79
N ALA A 181 4.17 10.32 -13.75
CA ALA A 181 2.84 9.76 -13.93
C ALA A 181 1.87 10.25 -12.85
N GLU A 182 0.62 10.44 -13.25
CA GLU A 182 -0.46 10.70 -12.34
C GLU A 182 -0.94 9.39 -11.70
N VAL A 183 -1.07 9.41 -10.38
CA VAL A 183 -1.61 8.30 -9.61
C VAL A 183 -3.01 8.65 -9.13
N THR A 184 -3.90 7.66 -9.12
CA THR A 184 -5.25 7.85 -8.59
C THR A 184 -5.71 6.65 -7.80
N TYR A 185 -6.71 6.85 -6.95
CA TYR A 185 -7.45 5.75 -6.37
C TYR A 185 -8.24 5.04 -7.47
N ARG A 186 -8.00 3.73 -7.65
CA ARG A 186 -8.72 2.92 -8.64
C ARG A 186 -9.03 1.53 -8.12
N CYS A 187 -10.31 1.23 -7.99
CA CYS A 187 -10.79 -0.12 -7.75
C CYS A 187 -11.24 -0.78 -9.06
N ASP A 188 -10.77 -1.99 -9.29
CA ASP A 188 -11.01 -2.84 -10.46
C ASP A 188 -12.07 -3.92 -10.19
N CYS A 189 -12.89 -3.75 -9.15
CA CYS A 189 -14.02 -4.63 -8.89
C CYS A 189 -15.09 -4.49 -9.98
N SER A 190 -15.75 -5.59 -10.30
CA SER A 190 -16.87 -5.62 -11.24
C SER A 190 -17.84 -6.73 -10.85
N ARG A 191 -19.09 -6.63 -11.31
CA ARG A 191 -20.09 -7.69 -11.10
C ARG A 191 -19.56 -9.04 -11.59
N GLU A 192 -18.86 -9.06 -12.74
CA GLU A 192 -18.27 -10.27 -13.32
C GLU A 192 -17.19 -10.88 -12.41
N ARG A 193 -16.28 -10.07 -11.88
CA ARG A 193 -15.26 -10.56 -10.94
C ARG A 193 -15.87 -11.09 -9.66
N THR A 194 -16.87 -10.38 -9.13
CA THR A 194 -17.60 -10.82 -7.94
C THR A 194 -18.38 -12.12 -8.18
N LYS A 195 -18.92 -12.31 -9.39
CA LYS A 195 -19.54 -13.57 -9.82
C LYS A 195 -18.55 -14.72 -9.80
N GLY A 196 -17.33 -14.49 -10.28
CA GLY A 196 -16.23 -15.47 -10.21
C GLY A 196 -15.85 -15.84 -8.77
N VAL A 197 -15.84 -14.87 -7.85
CA VAL A 197 -15.62 -15.12 -6.41
C VAL A 197 -16.75 -15.96 -5.83
N LEU A 198 -18.01 -15.63 -6.13
CA LEU A 198 -19.14 -16.44 -5.70
C LEU A 198 -19.07 -17.87 -6.26
N ALA A 199 -18.75 -18.03 -7.53
CA ALA A 199 -18.61 -19.35 -8.16
C ALA A 199 -17.47 -20.20 -7.56
N SER A 200 -16.52 -19.58 -6.85
CA SER A 200 -15.48 -20.29 -6.12
C SER A 200 -15.93 -20.86 -4.77
N LEU A 201 -17.10 -20.41 -4.27
CA LEU A 201 -17.77 -21.06 -3.14
C LEU A 201 -18.22 -22.44 -3.62
N GLY A 202 -17.95 -23.48 -2.82
CA GLY A 202 -18.24 -24.84 -3.24
C GLY A 202 -19.74 -25.01 -3.55
N LYS A 203 -20.07 -26.03 -4.35
CA LYS A 203 -21.46 -26.30 -4.74
C LYS A 203 -22.43 -26.33 -3.55
N GLN A 204 -22.03 -26.91 -2.43
CA GLN A 204 -22.83 -26.99 -1.21
C GLN A 204 -23.13 -25.59 -0.64
N ASP A 205 -22.13 -24.71 -0.57
CA ASP A 205 -22.31 -23.34 -0.08
C ASP A 205 -23.26 -22.55 -0.99
N LEU A 206 -23.14 -22.73 -2.31
CA LEU A 206 -24.02 -22.08 -3.29
C LEU A 206 -25.47 -22.55 -3.18
N GLU A 207 -25.70 -23.85 -3.00
CA GLU A 207 -27.04 -24.42 -2.79
C GLU A 207 -27.65 -23.89 -1.49
N ASP A 208 -26.89 -23.90 -0.39
CA ASP A 208 -27.34 -23.38 0.91
C ASP A 208 -27.71 -21.91 0.83
N ILE A 209 -26.89 -21.11 0.15
CA ILE A 209 -27.14 -19.70 -0.10
C ILE A 209 -28.42 -19.51 -0.94
N ALA A 210 -28.57 -20.23 -2.05
CA ALA A 210 -29.73 -20.11 -2.95
C ALA A 210 -31.03 -20.66 -2.33
N SER A 211 -30.95 -21.59 -1.38
CA SER A 211 -32.11 -22.18 -0.69
C SER A 211 -32.88 -21.18 0.17
N LYS A 212 -32.19 -20.15 0.69
CA LYS A 212 -32.78 -19.09 1.51
C LYS A 212 -33.75 -18.19 0.76
N GLN A 213 -33.74 -18.22 -0.58
CA GLN A 213 -34.56 -17.39 -1.48
C GLN A 213 -34.44 -15.87 -1.22
N GLU A 214 -33.29 -15.45 -0.70
CA GLU A 214 -32.97 -14.05 -0.44
C GLU A 214 -31.96 -13.53 -1.45
N GLU A 215 -31.97 -12.22 -1.69
CA GLU A 215 -30.96 -11.57 -2.51
C GLU A 215 -29.63 -11.54 -1.76
N ILE A 216 -28.56 -11.95 -2.44
CA ILE A 216 -27.22 -12.04 -1.85
C ILE A 216 -26.44 -10.81 -2.21
N GLN A 217 -25.89 -10.15 -1.18
CA GLN A 217 -25.05 -8.97 -1.36
C GLN A 217 -23.59 -9.33 -1.12
N VAL A 218 -22.75 -8.99 -2.10
CA VAL A 218 -21.30 -9.08 -1.97
C VAL A 218 -20.72 -7.68 -2.00
N CYS A 219 -20.05 -7.31 -0.92
CA CYS A 219 -19.44 -5.99 -0.74
C CYS A 219 -17.95 -6.03 -1.09
N CYS A 220 -17.52 -5.13 -1.97
CA CYS A 220 -16.09 -4.96 -2.23
C CYS A 220 -15.43 -4.25 -1.05
N HIS A 221 -14.48 -4.90 -0.37
CA HIS A 221 -13.78 -4.32 0.79
C HIS A 221 -12.92 -3.09 0.45
N PHE A 222 -12.51 -2.93 -0.81
CA PHE A 222 -11.70 -1.78 -1.23
C PHE A 222 -12.53 -0.52 -1.43
N CYS A 223 -13.67 -0.61 -2.12
CA CYS A 223 -14.47 0.56 -2.54
C CYS A 223 -15.90 0.59 -2.00
N ASN A 224 -16.28 -0.38 -1.15
CA ASN A 224 -17.61 -0.55 -0.55
C ASN A 224 -18.77 -0.67 -1.54
N LYS A 225 -18.50 -0.87 -2.84
CA LYS A 225 -19.54 -1.13 -3.82
C LYS A 225 -20.21 -2.47 -3.50
N VAL A 226 -21.54 -2.46 -3.44
CA VAL A 226 -22.38 -3.62 -3.20
C VAL A 226 -22.84 -4.20 -4.54
N TYR A 227 -22.66 -5.51 -4.71
CA TYR A 227 -23.15 -6.27 -5.84
C TYR A 227 -24.19 -7.26 -5.37
N SER A 228 -25.43 -7.12 -5.84
CA SER A 228 -26.53 -7.99 -5.46
C SER A 228 -26.79 -9.07 -6.51
N PHE A 229 -27.02 -10.30 -6.08
CA PHE A 229 -27.30 -11.46 -6.93
C PHE A 229 -28.58 -12.14 -6.47
N THR A 230 -29.43 -12.48 -7.44
CA THR A 230 -30.64 -13.25 -7.18
C THR A 230 -30.31 -14.72 -6.92
N PRO A 231 -31.18 -15.47 -6.20
CA PRO A 231 -31.01 -16.91 -6.03
C PRO A 231 -30.88 -17.67 -7.36
N GLN A 232 -31.56 -17.20 -8.42
CA GLN A 232 -31.44 -17.79 -9.75
C GLN A 232 -30.04 -17.60 -10.33
N GLU A 233 -29.50 -16.37 -10.28
CA GLU A 233 -28.13 -16.10 -10.74
C GLU A 233 -27.08 -16.92 -10.00
N VAL A 234 -27.31 -17.21 -8.71
CA VAL A 234 -26.42 -18.05 -7.89
C VAL A 234 -26.50 -19.52 -8.29
N ARG A 235 -27.70 -20.07 -8.54
CA ARG A 235 -27.85 -21.44 -9.07
C ARG A 235 -27.18 -21.63 -10.42
N GLU A 236 -27.16 -20.59 -11.25
CA GLU A 236 -26.49 -20.63 -12.55
C GLU A 236 -24.95 -20.73 -12.44
N LEU A 237 -24.36 -20.53 -11.24
CA LEU A 237 -22.94 -20.68 -10.96
C LEU A 237 -22.51 -22.11 -10.66
N GLU A 238 -23.45 -23.03 -10.39
CA GLU A 238 -23.17 -24.43 -10.03
C GLU A 238 -22.60 -25.29 -11.19
N LYS A 239 -22.25 -24.67 -12.32
CA LYS A 239 -21.81 -25.36 -13.54
C LYS A 239 -20.41 -25.93 -13.45
#